data_AF-A0A0L0V4Z6-F1
#
_entry.id   AF-A0A0L0V4Z6-F1
#
_cell.length_a   1.000
_cell.length_b   1.000
_cell.length_c   1.000
_cell.angle_alpha   90.00
_cell.angle_beta   90.00
_cell.angle_gamma   90.00
#
_symmetry.space_group_name_H-M   'P 1'
#
loop_
_entity.id
_entity.type
_entity.pdbx_description
1 polymer ?
#
loop_
_entity_poly.entity_id
_entity_poly.type
_entity_poly.pdbx_seq_one_letter_code
_entity_poly.pdbx_strand_id
1 'polypeptide(L)'
;MATTMTTHAVYKNKKYLRTMNNEISYDKLLVWLTFRESPAPPRMWTTFPWHGDLLADAYQRPVIHISKLMLVTFLPLSHGPTSNPPIFLVFLEGQDHCNAFNCHEGIYPAPEILIFWYKWRSDEAKGWEAVMEKHHNEWIKRVFRQTDQSKHNVVRFLGPQSPF
;
A
#
# COMPACT_ATOMS: atom_id res chain seq x y z
N MET A 1 12.14 1.13 -10.23
CA MET A 1 12.40 1.82 -8.95
C MET A 1 13.65 2.70 -8.99
N ALA A 2 14.86 2.16 -9.20
CA ALA A 2 16.08 2.99 -9.24
C ALA A 2 16.02 4.14 -10.28
N THR A 3 15.56 3.86 -11.49
CA THR A 3 15.36 4.88 -12.55
C THR A 3 14.41 5.99 -12.10
N THR A 4 13.26 5.63 -11.52
CA THR A 4 12.27 6.58 -10.97
C THR A 4 12.88 7.49 -9.91
N MET A 5 13.71 6.93 -9.03
CA MET A 5 14.39 7.68 -7.99
C MET A 5 15.37 8.72 -8.57
N THR A 6 16.02 8.40 -9.70
CA THR A 6 16.96 9.32 -10.37
C THR A 6 16.29 10.45 -11.12
N THR A 7 15.10 10.20 -11.68
CA THR A 7 14.37 11.13 -12.56
C THR A 7 13.52 12.12 -11.77
N HIS A 8 12.95 11.72 -10.63
CA HIS A 8 12.02 12.57 -9.89
C HIS A 8 12.69 13.33 -8.73
N ALA A 9 12.53 14.65 -8.73
CA ALA A 9 13.23 15.55 -7.81
C ALA A 9 12.85 15.34 -6.32
N VAL A 10 11.64 14.83 -6.03
CA VAL A 10 11.19 14.59 -4.65
C VAL A 10 12.12 13.64 -3.90
N TYR A 11 12.68 12.65 -4.61
CA TYR A 11 13.54 11.64 -3.98
C TYR A 11 14.93 12.18 -3.65
N LYS A 12 15.33 13.31 -4.25
CA LYS A 12 16.54 14.06 -3.87
C LYS A 12 16.28 15.08 -2.76
N ASN A 13 15.02 15.29 -2.37
CA ASN A 13 14.65 16.24 -1.33
C ASN A 13 14.97 15.69 0.07
N LYS A 14 15.93 16.32 0.76
CA LYS A 14 16.36 15.90 2.10
C LYS A 14 15.23 15.90 3.14
N LYS A 15 14.29 16.84 3.05
CA LYS A 15 13.15 16.91 3.98
C LYS A 15 12.16 15.77 3.74
N TYR A 16 11.92 15.41 2.48
CA TYR A 16 11.15 14.22 2.12
C TYR A 16 11.83 12.96 2.68
N LEU A 17 13.11 12.75 2.36
CA LEU A 17 13.86 11.56 2.81
C LEU A 17 13.94 11.42 4.34
N ARG A 18 14.11 12.54 5.07
CA ARG A 18 14.05 12.55 6.53
C ARG A 18 12.68 12.12 7.06
N THR A 19 11.61 12.55 6.40
CA THR A 19 10.23 12.25 6.81
C THR A 19 9.86 10.79 6.48
N MET A 20 10.25 10.32 5.30
CA MET A 20 9.77 9.06 4.73
C MET A 20 10.68 7.87 4.96
N ASN A 21 11.96 8.10 5.27
CA ASN A 21 12.96 7.03 5.28
C ASN A 21 13.98 7.16 6.41
N ASN A 22 13.54 7.67 7.57
CA ASN A 22 14.33 7.72 8.82
C ASN A 22 15.77 8.22 8.63
N GLU A 23 15.94 9.31 7.88
CA GLU A 23 17.23 9.96 7.59
C GLU A 23 18.23 9.18 6.70
N ILE A 24 17.80 8.09 6.06
CA ILE A 24 18.64 7.40 5.07
C ILE A 24 18.92 8.35 3.90
N SER A 25 20.18 8.43 3.49
CA SER A 25 20.61 9.27 2.37
C SER A 25 20.11 8.72 1.03
N TYR A 26 19.97 9.62 0.05
CA TYR A 26 19.65 9.28 -1.33
C TYR A 26 20.59 8.19 -1.89
N ASP A 27 21.89 8.29 -1.63
CA ASP A 27 22.88 7.33 -2.15
C ASP A 27 22.70 5.94 -1.54
N LYS A 28 22.38 5.86 -0.24
CA LYS A 28 22.11 4.58 0.43
C LYS A 28 20.86 3.92 -0.14
N LEU A 29 19.79 4.70 -0.34
CA LEU A 29 18.58 4.23 -1.01
C LEU A 29 18.87 3.70 -2.41
N LEU A 30 19.71 4.39 -3.17
CA LEU A 30 20.05 3.98 -4.53
C LEU A 30 20.80 2.65 -4.53
N VAL A 31 21.76 2.48 -3.61
CA VAL A 31 22.47 1.21 -3.41
C VAL A 31 21.50 0.07 -3.10
N TRP A 32 20.53 0.28 -2.22
CA TRP A 32 19.53 -0.74 -1.87
C TRP A 32 18.67 -1.11 -3.06
N LEU A 33 18.15 -0.12 -3.79
CA LEU A 33 17.28 -0.33 -4.95
C LEU A 33 18.00 -0.89 -6.19
N THR A 34 19.32 -0.83 -6.23
CA THR A 34 20.15 -1.35 -7.32
C THR A 34 20.86 -2.65 -6.98
N PHE A 35 20.70 -3.17 -5.76
CA PHE A 35 21.23 -4.46 -5.35
C PHE A 35 20.58 -5.60 -6.16
N ARG A 36 21.39 -6.52 -6.69
CA ARG A 36 20.93 -7.60 -7.58
C ARG A 36 21.37 -9.00 -7.19
N GLU A 37 22.19 -9.14 -6.15
CA GLU A 37 22.66 -10.46 -5.73
C GLU A 37 21.55 -11.24 -5.01
N SER A 38 21.58 -12.56 -5.12
CA SER A 38 20.61 -13.45 -4.49
C SER A 38 21.34 -14.51 -3.65
N PRO A 39 20.92 -14.78 -2.40
CA PRO A 39 19.85 -14.09 -1.69
C PRO A 39 20.28 -12.69 -1.22
N ALA A 40 19.34 -11.73 -1.23
CA ALA A 40 19.61 -10.41 -0.67
C ALA A 40 19.73 -10.50 0.86
N PRO A 41 20.78 -9.90 1.48
CA PRO A 41 20.91 -9.89 2.93
C PRO A 41 19.82 -8.99 3.54
N PRO A 42 19.40 -9.22 4.81
CA PRO A 42 18.30 -8.48 5.44
C PRO A 42 18.40 -6.95 5.34
N ARG A 43 19.62 -6.40 5.41
CA ARG A 43 19.88 -4.96 5.24
C ARG A 43 19.53 -4.38 3.87
N MET A 44 19.30 -5.24 2.86
CA MET A 44 18.90 -4.88 1.50
C MET A 44 17.43 -5.20 1.23
N TRP A 45 16.67 -5.67 2.23
CA TRP A 45 15.25 -5.96 2.06
C TRP A 45 14.43 -4.68 2.01
N THR A 46 13.35 -4.71 1.23
CA THR A 46 12.38 -3.62 1.18
C THR A 46 11.70 -3.46 2.54
N THR A 47 11.72 -2.25 3.08
CA THR A 47 10.98 -1.92 4.30
C THR A 47 9.71 -1.14 3.95
N PHE A 48 8.55 -1.64 4.37
CA PHE A 48 7.29 -0.90 4.32
C PHE A 48 7.10 -0.12 5.63
N PRO A 49 6.56 1.12 5.60
CA PRO A 49 5.96 1.81 4.46
C PRO A 49 6.94 2.54 3.51
N TRP A 50 8.23 2.61 3.85
CA TRP A 50 9.18 3.56 3.26
C TRP A 50 9.35 3.47 1.73
N HIS A 51 9.16 2.28 1.17
CA HIS A 51 9.29 2.04 -0.27
C HIS A 51 7.95 2.01 -1.01
N GLY A 52 6.82 2.18 -0.32
CA GLY A 52 5.50 2.06 -0.93
C GLY A 52 5.25 3.11 -2.03
N ASP A 53 5.53 4.39 -1.75
CA ASP A 53 5.38 5.46 -2.75
C ASP A 53 6.39 5.31 -3.89
N LEU A 54 7.62 4.89 -3.61
CA LEU A 54 8.65 4.59 -4.63
C LEU A 54 8.19 3.47 -5.56
N LEU A 55 7.55 2.44 -5.02
CA LEU A 55 7.00 1.33 -5.77
C LEU A 55 5.82 1.80 -6.64
N ALA A 56 4.89 2.56 -6.05
CA ALA A 56 3.74 3.11 -6.75
C ALA A 56 4.15 4.00 -7.92
N ASP A 57 5.10 4.92 -7.69
CA ASP A 57 5.61 5.82 -8.71
C ASP A 57 6.34 5.08 -9.83
N ALA A 58 7.18 4.09 -9.46
CA ALA A 58 7.95 3.32 -10.44
C ALA A 58 7.09 2.47 -11.38
N TYR A 59 5.94 2.00 -10.91
CA TYR A 59 5.01 1.18 -11.69
C TYR A 59 3.78 1.97 -12.16
N GLN A 60 3.71 3.27 -11.87
CA GLN A 60 2.65 4.19 -12.24
C GLN A 60 1.25 3.66 -11.92
N ARG A 61 1.12 3.08 -10.72
CA ARG A 61 -0.11 2.43 -10.24
C ARG A 61 -0.16 2.42 -8.72
N PRO A 62 -1.34 2.30 -8.10
CA PRO A 62 -1.45 2.22 -6.65
C PRO A 62 -0.76 0.96 -6.10
N VAL A 63 -0.27 1.04 -4.88
CA VAL A 63 0.19 -0.12 -4.10
C VAL A 63 -0.67 -0.20 -2.84
N ILE A 64 -1.38 -1.31 -2.69
CA ILE A 64 -2.21 -1.58 -1.53
C ILE A 64 -1.43 -2.50 -0.60
N HIS A 65 -1.08 -2.00 0.57
CA HIS A 65 -0.38 -2.76 1.58
C HIS A 65 -1.32 -3.17 2.71
N ILE A 66 -1.33 -4.46 3.00
CA ILE A 66 -2.16 -5.09 4.01
C ILE A 66 -1.25 -5.78 5.03
N SER A 67 -1.30 -5.33 6.27
CA SER A 67 -0.76 -6.03 7.41
C SER A 67 -1.63 -5.78 8.64
N LYS A 68 -1.39 -6.51 9.74
CA LYS A 68 -2.10 -6.24 11.00
C LYS A 68 -1.59 -4.95 11.66
N LEU A 69 -0.34 -4.55 11.40
CA LEU A 69 0.20 -3.25 11.84
C LEU A 69 -0.28 -2.06 10.98
N MET A 70 -0.52 -2.23 9.69
CA MET A 70 -0.77 -1.12 8.78
C MET A 70 -1.52 -1.53 7.53
N LEU A 71 -2.65 -0.87 7.32
CA LEU A 71 -3.51 -1.01 6.15
C LEU A 71 -3.49 0.33 5.40
N VAL A 72 -2.76 0.41 4.28
CA VAL A 72 -2.47 1.70 3.63
C VAL A 72 -2.39 1.60 2.12
N THR A 73 -2.85 2.65 1.44
CA THR A 73 -2.68 2.87 0.00
C THR A 73 -1.50 3.81 -0.24
N PHE A 74 -0.52 3.37 -1.03
CA PHE A 74 0.51 4.23 -1.60
C PHE A 74 0.14 4.59 -3.03
N LEU A 75 0.41 5.83 -3.41
CA LEU A 75 0.06 6.37 -4.72
C LEU A 75 1.29 6.96 -5.42
N PRO A 76 1.32 6.96 -6.76
CA PRO A 76 2.35 7.66 -7.51
C PRO A 76 2.44 9.13 -7.07
N LEU A 77 3.66 9.62 -6.86
CA LEU A 77 3.91 11.01 -6.49
C LEU A 77 4.01 11.90 -7.73
N SER A 78 4.49 11.38 -8.84
CA SER A 78 4.89 12.15 -10.03
C SER A 78 4.05 11.89 -11.28
N HIS A 79 3.17 10.89 -11.22
CA HIS A 79 2.39 10.45 -12.36
C HIS A 79 0.89 10.53 -12.07
N GLY A 80 0.13 10.99 -13.06
CA GLY A 80 -1.33 10.99 -12.98
C GLY A 80 -1.94 9.58 -13.07
N PRO A 81 -3.27 9.48 -12.89
CA PRO A 81 -4.01 8.23 -13.00
C PRO A 81 -3.74 7.45 -14.27
N THR A 82 -3.60 6.14 -14.12
CA THR A 82 -3.53 5.19 -15.22
C THR A 82 -4.62 4.12 -15.08
N SER A 83 -4.81 3.30 -16.11
CA SER A 83 -5.70 2.13 -16.06
C SER A 83 -5.05 0.89 -15.45
N ASN A 84 -3.81 1.00 -14.97
CA ASN A 84 -3.09 -0.13 -14.38
C ASN A 84 -3.77 -0.57 -13.06
N PRO A 85 -4.02 -1.87 -12.86
CA PRO A 85 -4.57 -2.35 -11.59
C PRO A 85 -3.56 -2.13 -10.46
N PRO A 86 -4.03 -1.96 -9.20
CA PRO A 86 -3.14 -1.87 -8.06
C PRO A 86 -2.27 -3.11 -7.87
N ILE A 87 -1.09 -2.92 -7.28
CA ILE A 87 -0.28 -4.01 -6.73
C ILE A 87 -0.76 -4.26 -5.30
N PHE A 88 -1.26 -5.47 -5.02
CA PHE A 88 -1.63 -5.85 -3.65
C PHE A 88 -0.51 -6.62 -2.99
N LEU A 89 -0.10 -6.16 -1.81
CA LEU A 89 0.92 -6.77 -0.99
C LEU A 89 0.33 -7.09 0.38
N VAL A 90 0.46 -8.35 0.81
CA VAL A 90 0.17 -8.76 2.18
C VAL A 90 1.47 -9.11 2.90
N PHE A 91 1.73 -8.42 4.00
CA PHE A 91 2.87 -8.73 4.88
C PHE A 91 2.45 -9.79 5.89
N LEU A 92 3.17 -10.91 5.90
CA LEU A 92 2.98 -12.03 6.82
C LEU A 92 3.80 -11.80 8.08
N GLU A 93 3.15 -11.25 9.11
CA GLU A 93 3.80 -10.98 10.39
C GLU A 93 4.42 -12.24 11.01
N GLY A 94 5.66 -12.11 11.51
CA GLY A 94 6.43 -13.22 12.07
C GLY A 94 7.22 -14.05 11.04
N GLN A 95 7.08 -13.76 9.74
CA GLN A 95 7.83 -14.45 8.66
C GLN A 95 8.73 -13.50 7.84
N ASP A 96 8.68 -12.19 8.12
CA ASP A 96 9.35 -11.15 7.33
C ASP A 96 9.14 -11.30 5.81
N HIS A 97 7.94 -11.73 5.43
CA HIS A 97 7.60 -12.12 4.07
C HIS A 97 6.42 -11.32 3.53
N CYS A 98 6.51 -10.92 2.25
CA CYS A 98 5.43 -10.25 1.53
C CYS A 98 4.93 -11.15 0.39
N ASN A 99 3.63 -11.44 0.37
CA ASN A 99 2.99 -12.07 -0.78
C ASN A 99 2.32 -11.00 -1.65
N ALA A 100 2.51 -11.11 -2.95
CA ALA A 100 1.68 -10.42 -3.92
C ALA A 100 0.45 -11.27 -4.24
N PHE A 101 -0.71 -10.63 -4.42
CA PHE A 101 -1.91 -11.31 -4.87
C PHE A 101 -2.69 -10.45 -5.86
N ASN A 102 -3.53 -11.10 -6.66
CA ASN A 102 -4.44 -10.41 -7.57
C ASN A 102 -5.81 -10.30 -6.91
N CYS A 103 -6.42 -9.12 -7.00
CA CYS A 103 -7.84 -8.96 -6.71
C CYS A 103 -8.61 -9.11 -8.02
N HIS A 104 -9.51 -10.10 -8.10
CA HIS A 104 -10.36 -10.28 -9.27
C HIS A 104 -11.40 -9.15 -9.38
N GLU A 105 -11.89 -8.95 -10.60
CA GLU A 105 -12.65 -7.80 -11.09
C GLU A 105 -13.68 -7.21 -10.12
N GLY A 106 -13.75 -5.87 -10.11
CA GLY A 106 -14.73 -5.09 -9.34
C GLY A 106 -14.10 -4.13 -8.33
N ILE A 107 -14.77 -3.99 -7.18
CA ILE A 107 -14.29 -3.15 -6.07
C ILE A 107 -13.28 -3.95 -5.25
N TYR A 108 -12.04 -3.48 -5.23
CA TYR A 108 -10.94 -4.05 -4.45
C TYR A 108 -10.74 -3.36 -3.09
N PRO A 109 -9.99 -3.97 -2.16
CA PRO A 109 -9.61 -3.32 -0.91
C PRO A 109 -8.85 -2.02 -1.17
N ALA A 110 -9.41 -0.91 -0.69
CA ALA A 110 -8.82 0.42 -0.86
C ALA A 110 -8.74 1.11 0.51
N PRO A 111 -7.69 0.82 1.29
CA PRO A 111 -7.41 1.50 2.54
C PRO A 111 -7.19 3.00 2.36
N GLU A 112 -7.08 3.72 3.47
CA GLU A 112 -6.73 5.14 3.45
C GLU A 112 -5.42 5.39 2.70
N ILE A 113 -5.39 6.51 1.97
CA ILE A 113 -4.19 6.99 1.30
C ILE A 113 -3.19 7.44 2.36
N LEU A 114 -1.92 7.08 2.20
CA LEU A 114 -0.87 7.55 3.08
C LEU A 114 -0.86 9.08 3.15
N ILE A 115 -1.01 9.63 4.36
CA ILE A 115 -1.16 11.09 4.57
C ILE A 115 -0.03 11.93 3.95
N PHE A 116 1.18 11.39 3.88
CA PHE A 116 2.34 12.09 3.30
C PHE A 116 2.22 12.30 1.79
N TRP A 117 1.44 11.47 1.09
CA TRP A 117 1.19 11.63 -0.34
C TRP A 117 0.61 13.02 -0.66
N TYR A 118 -0.32 13.51 0.17
CA TYR A 118 -0.94 14.83 0.00
C TYR A 118 0.06 15.99 0.00
N LYS A 119 1.14 15.84 0.77
CA LYS A 119 2.16 16.87 0.94
C LYS A 119 3.19 16.88 -0.18
N TRP A 120 3.49 15.70 -0.74
CA TRP A 120 4.66 15.51 -1.61
C TRP A 120 4.32 15.19 -3.07
N ARG A 121 3.03 14.95 -3.38
CA ARG A 121 2.58 14.73 -4.75
C ARG A 121 2.75 15.96 -5.63
N SER A 122 2.97 15.69 -6.91
CA SER A 122 2.87 16.66 -8.00
C SER A 122 1.42 17.03 -8.30
N ASP A 123 1.23 18.04 -9.15
CA ASP A 123 -0.10 18.45 -9.61
C ASP A 123 -0.75 17.38 -10.49
N GLU A 124 0.06 16.71 -11.32
CA GLU A 124 -0.34 15.62 -12.21
C GLU A 124 -0.90 14.43 -11.42
N ALA A 125 -0.34 14.14 -10.24
CA ALA A 125 -0.76 13.02 -9.40
C ALA A 125 -2.10 13.24 -8.68
N LYS A 126 -2.62 14.48 -8.58
CA LYS A 126 -3.85 14.78 -7.82
C LYS A 126 -5.05 13.92 -8.20
N GLY A 127 -5.16 13.53 -9.48
CA GLY A 127 -6.28 12.72 -9.97
C GLY A 127 -6.42 11.35 -9.32
N TRP A 128 -5.38 10.82 -8.67
CA TRP A 128 -5.45 9.51 -8.01
C TRP A 128 -6.42 9.48 -6.82
N GLU A 129 -6.68 10.62 -6.19
CA GLU A 129 -7.62 10.73 -5.07
C GLU A 129 -9.03 10.28 -5.48
N ALA A 130 -9.54 10.81 -6.59
CA ALA A 130 -10.86 10.44 -7.12
C ALA A 130 -10.93 8.96 -7.54
N VAL A 131 -9.83 8.41 -8.07
CA VAL A 131 -9.75 6.97 -8.40
C VAL A 131 -9.90 6.14 -7.14
N MET A 132 -9.15 6.47 -6.10
CA MET A 132 -9.17 5.70 -4.85
C MET A 132 -10.47 5.86 -4.08
N GLU A 133 -11.06 7.06 -4.05
CA GLU A 133 -12.29 7.35 -3.33
C GLU A 133 -13.44 6.41 -3.74
N LYS A 134 -13.61 6.16 -5.04
CA LYS A 134 -14.61 5.22 -5.55
C LYS A 134 -14.45 3.83 -4.94
N HIS A 135 -13.22 3.31 -4.94
CA HIS A 135 -12.94 1.97 -4.42
C HIS A 135 -13.04 1.93 -2.89
N HIS A 136 -12.55 2.97 -2.21
CA HIS A 136 -12.59 3.11 -0.76
C HIS A 136 -14.02 3.10 -0.23
N ASN A 137 -14.88 3.94 -0.80
CA ASN A 137 -16.28 4.07 -0.37
C ASN A 137 -17.05 2.75 -0.53
N GLU A 138 -16.87 2.05 -1.64
CA GLU A 138 -17.54 0.77 -1.87
C GLU A 138 -16.95 -0.36 -1.03
N TRP A 139 -15.64 -0.36 -0.79
CA TRP A 139 -14.98 -1.35 0.06
C TRP A 139 -15.42 -1.19 1.52
N ILE A 140 -15.43 0.03 2.05
CA ILE A 140 -15.93 0.35 3.40
C ILE A 140 -17.37 -0.14 3.58
N LYS A 141 -18.27 0.15 2.63
CA LYS A 141 -19.66 -0.35 2.69
C LYS A 141 -19.73 -1.87 2.83
N ARG A 142 -18.87 -2.61 2.11
CA ARG A 142 -18.83 -4.08 2.16
C ARG A 142 -18.32 -4.58 3.50
N VAL A 143 -17.24 -4.00 4.01
CA VAL A 143 -16.67 -4.35 5.33
C VAL A 143 -17.69 -4.09 6.44
N PHE A 144 -18.31 -2.91 6.47
CA PHE A 144 -19.27 -2.56 7.52
C PHE A 144 -20.59 -3.35 7.42
N ARG A 145 -21.10 -3.62 6.21
CA ARG A 145 -22.25 -4.54 6.03
C ARG A 145 -21.94 -5.94 6.56
N GLN A 146 -20.74 -6.45 6.32
CA GLN A 146 -20.33 -7.76 6.84
C GLN A 146 -20.21 -7.76 8.37
N THR A 147 -19.73 -6.69 8.99
CA THR A 147 -19.69 -6.59 10.46
C THR A 147 -21.07 -6.49 11.10
N ASP A 148 -22.05 -5.90 10.42
CA ASP A 148 -23.42 -5.88 10.92
C ASP A 148 -24.13 -7.23 10.70
N GLN A 149 -23.91 -7.88 9.55
CA GLN A 149 -24.44 -9.23 9.30
C GLN A 149 -23.79 -10.29 10.22
N SER A 150 -22.51 -10.18 10.54
CA SER A 150 -21.84 -11.09 11.48
C SER A 150 -22.41 -10.95 12.89
N LYS A 151 -22.78 -9.74 13.32
CA LYS A 151 -23.52 -9.51 14.58
C LYS A 151 -24.92 -10.15 14.58
N HIS A 152 -25.63 -10.15 13.44
CA HIS A 152 -26.95 -10.79 13.31
C HIS A 152 -26.88 -12.32 13.22
N ASN A 153 -25.77 -12.87 12.72
CA ASN A 153 -25.57 -14.33 12.60
C ASN A 153 -25.15 -15.00 13.92
N VAL A 154 -24.70 -14.25 14.94
CA VAL A 154 -24.45 -14.79 16.28
C VAL A 154 -25.75 -15.09 17.04
N VAL A 155 -26.89 -14.50 16.64
CA VAL A 155 -28.18 -14.69 17.31
C VAL A 155 -28.94 -15.94 16.80
N ARG A 156 -28.48 -16.61 15.74
CA ARG A 156 -29.15 -17.80 15.18
C ARG A 156 -28.57 -19.17 15.59
N PHE A 157 -27.48 -19.21 16.36
CA PHE A 157 -26.88 -20.47 16.82
C PHE A 157 -27.12 -20.81 18.30
N LEU A 158 -27.91 -20.01 19.02
CA LEU A 158 -28.34 -20.31 20.38
C LEU A 158 -29.86 -20.50 20.43
N GLY A 159 -30.35 -21.52 19.74
CA GLY A 159 -31.63 -22.16 20.04
C GLY A 159 -31.41 -23.27 21.08
N PRO A 160 -32.37 -23.54 21.99
CA PRO A 160 -32.15 -24.40 23.14
C PRO A 160 -31.84 -25.82 22.67
N GLN A 161 -30.71 -26.38 23.14
CA GLN A 161 -30.49 -27.82 23.04
C GLN A 161 -31.53 -28.53 23.91
N SER A 162 -32.46 -29.22 23.25
CA SER A 162 -33.35 -30.21 23.87
C SER A 162 -32.55 -31.47 24.19
N PRO A 163 -32.80 -32.14 25.33
CA PRO A 163 -32.05 -33.30 25.75
C PRO A 163 -32.63 -34.56 25.11
N PHE A 164 -31.79 -35.33 24.42
CA PHE A 164 -31.90 -36.78 24.26
C PHE A 164 -30.49 -37.35 24.09
#